data_AF-A0A1X2FJ09-F1
#
_entry.id   AF-A0A1X2FJ09-F1
#
_cell.length_a   1.000
_cell.length_b   1.000
_cell.length_c   1.000
_cell.angle_alpha   90.00
_cell.angle_beta   90.00
_cell.angle_gamma   90.00
#
_symmetry.space_group_name_H-M   'P 1'
#
loop_
_entity.id
_entity.type
_entity.pdbx_description
1 polymer ?
#
loop_
_entity_poly.entity_id
_entity_poly.type
_entity_poly.pdbx_seq_one_letter_code
_entity_poly.pdbx_strand_id
1 'polypeptide(L)' 'MTTPDADPKKANWSIRLEKDEIGQWDELQYSLRRETGRRTLSKADIMRALVDLASDENAAVRSALIATLRNG' A
#
# COMPACT_ATOMS: atom_id res chain seq x y z
N MET A 1 26.39 -25.05 -11.36
CA MET A 1 26.27 -24.32 -10.08
C MET A 1 24.84 -23.86 -9.97
N THR A 2 24.05 -24.56 -9.16
CA THR A 2 22.64 -24.23 -8.88
C THR A 2 22.62 -23.33 -7.66
N THR A 3 22.26 -22.06 -7.85
CA THR A 3 22.06 -21.10 -6.78
C THR A 3 20.92 -21.60 -5.89
N PRO A 4 21.08 -21.70 -4.56
CA PRO A 4 19.99 -22.13 -3.70
C PRO A 4 18.90 -21.05 -3.72
N ASP A 5 17.69 -21.50 -4.07
CA ASP A 5 16.43 -20.77 -4.00
C ASP A 5 16.31 -20.16 -2.60
N ALA A 6 16.47 -18.83 -2.52
CA ALA A 6 16.35 -18.11 -1.27
C ALA A 6 14.86 -18.03 -0.94
N ASP A 7 14.41 -19.00 -0.13
CA ASP A 7 13.12 -19.01 0.55
C ASP A 7 12.77 -17.58 0.98
N PRO A 8 11.70 -16.95 0.46
CA PRO A 8 11.41 -15.55 0.72
C PRO A 8 11.03 -15.42 2.19
N LYS A 9 12.04 -15.19 3.04
CA LYS A 9 11.90 -14.93 4.46
C LYS A 9 10.72 -14.00 4.64
N LYS A 10 9.67 -14.53 5.27
CA LYS A 10 8.41 -13.85 5.56
C LYS A 10 8.74 -12.47 6.13
N ALA A 11 8.71 -11.45 5.27
CA ALA A 11 9.17 -10.13 5.63
C ALA A 11 8.12 -9.54 6.56
N ASN A 12 8.44 -9.48 7.85
CA ASN A 12 7.55 -8.92 8.84
C ASN A 12 7.72 -7.39 8.81
N TRP A 13 7.00 -6.75 7.89
CA TRP A 13 6.98 -5.29 7.77
C TRP A 13 6.04 -4.70 8.81
N SER A 14 6.59 -4.13 9.87
CA SER A 14 5.85 -3.28 10.78
C SER A 14 5.94 -1.83 10.30
N ILE A 15 4.83 -1.30 9.77
CA ILE A 15 4.72 0.13 9.45
C ILE A 15 4.52 0.88 10.77
N ARG A 16 5.57 1.51 11.29
CA ARG A 16 5.45 2.46 12.41
C ARG A 16 5.00 3.77 11.82
N LEU A 17 3.81 4.20 12.20
CA LEU A 17 3.31 5.51 11.82
C LEU A 17 3.80 6.56 12.82
N GLU A 18 4.54 7.55 12.35
CA GLU A 18 4.87 8.74 13.15
C GLU A 18 3.59 9.55 13.44
N LYS A 19 3.63 10.38 14.49
CA LYS A 19 2.44 11.10 14.99
C LYS A 19 1.74 11.95 13.93
N ASP A 20 2.50 12.53 13.00
CA ASP A 20 1.96 13.32 11.89
C ASP A 20 1.32 12.45 10.79
N GLU A 21 1.73 11.18 10.67
CA GLU A 21 1.19 10.25 9.68
C GLU A 21 -0.21 9.77 10.05
N ILE A 22 -0.59 9.80 11.33
CA ILE A 22 -1.95 9.45 11.78
C ILE A 22 -2.98 10.40 11.16
N GLY A 23 -2.70 11.70 11.14
CA GLY A 23 -3.58 12.70 10.53
C GLY A 23 -3.74 12.49 9.02
N GLN A 24 -2.64 12.18 8.33
CA GLN A 24 -2.65 11.88 6.90
C GLN A 24 -3.46 10.61 6.57
N TRP A 25 -3.40 9.59 7.44
CA TRP A 25 -4.20 8.39 7.28
C TRP A 25 -5.70 8.62 7.46
N ASP A 26 -6.09 9.50 8.39
CA ASP A 26 -7.48 9.87 8.60
C ASP A 26 -8.01 10.71 7.42
N GLU A 27 -7.21 11.64 6.91
CA GLU A 27 -7.54 12.43 5.73
C GLU A 27 -7.70 11.54 4.47
N LEU A 28 -6.80 10.57 4.28
CA LEU A 28 -6.87 9.60 3.20
C LEU A 28 -8.14 8.74 3.33
N GLN A 29 -8.42 8.19 4.52
CA GLN A 29 -9.63 7.40 4.75
C GLN A 29 -10.90 8.21 4.50
N TYR A 30 -10.93 9.47 4.94
CA TYR A 30 -12.07 10.36 4.72
C TYR A 30 -12.29 10.62 3.23
N SER A 31 -11.24 10.95 2.49
CA SER A 31 -11.28 11.20 1.05
C SER A 31 -11.74 9.95 0.28
N LEU A 32 -11.16 8.78 0.58
CA LEU A 32 -11.53 7.52 -0.06
C LEU A 32 -12.98 7.12 0.24
N ARG A 33 -13.49 7.34 1.46
CA ARG A 33 -14.91 7.08 1.76
C ARG A 33 -15.83 7.97 0.95
N ARG A 34 -15.47 9.26 0.80
CA ARG A 34 -16.23 10.22 0.01
C ARG A 34 -16.29 9.83 -1.47
N GLU A 35 -15.17 9.43 -2.06
CA GLU A 35 -15.09 9.08 -3.49
C GLU A 35 -15.73 7.73 -3.79
N THR A 36 -15.53 6.72 -2.93
CA THR A 36 -16.05 5.37 -3.16
C THR A 36 -17.51 5.21 -2.71
N GLY A 37 -18.07 6.19 -1.99
CA GLY A 37 -19.40 6.10 -1.38
C GLY A 37 -19.52 5.04 -0.28
N ARG A 38 -18.41 4.43 0.14
CA ARG A 38 -18.40 3.37 1.14
C ARG A 38 -18.52 3.96 2.55
N ARG A 39 -19.47 3.42 3.30
CA ARG A 39 -19.75 3.84 4.69
C ARG A 39 -18.64 3.42 5.66
N THR A 40 -17.95 2.32 5.37
CA THR A 40 -16.80 1.82 6.14
C THR A 40 -15.69 1.44 5.18
N LEU A 41 -14.47 1.84 5.53
CA LEU A 41 -13.28 1.55 4.74
C LEU A 41 -12.15 1.37 5.75
N SER A 42 -11.64 0.14 5.86
CA SER A 42 -10.61 -0.20 6.84
C SER A 42 -9.22 0.00 6.26
N LYS A 43 -8.23 0.25 7.12
CA LYS A 43 -6.84 0.32 6.69
C LYS A 43 -6.40 -0.96 5.96
N ALA A 44 -6.88 -2.12 6.39
CA ALA A 44 -6.57 -3.40 5.73
C ALA A 44 -7.10 -3.44 4.29
N ASP A 45 -8.30 -2.92 4.04
CA ASP A 45 -8.88 -2.87 2.70
C ASP A 45 -8.09 -1.93 1.78
N ILE A 46 -7.67 -0.76 2.29
CA ILE A 46 -6.84 0.19 1.53
C ILE A 46 -5.50 -0.44 1.18
N MET A 47 -4.83 -1.03 2.17
CA MET A 47 -3.54 -1.68 1.96
C MET A 47 -3.64 -2.84 0.96
N ARG A 48 -4.72 -3.63 1.02
CA ARG A 48 -4.96 -4.71 0.06
C ARG A 48 -5.15 -4.16 -1.35
N ALA A 49 -5.96 -3.12 -1.53
CA ALA A 49 -6.16 -2.49 -2.83
C ALA A 49 -4.86 -1.90 -3.40
N LEU A 50 -4.00 -1.31 -2.56
CA LEU A 50 -2.69 -0.81 -2.98
C LEU A 50 -1.75 -1.95 -3.40
N VAL A 51 -1.76 -3.09 -2.70
CA VAL A 51 -0.98 -4.27 -3.07
C VAL A 51 -1.49 -4.88 -4.37
N ASP A 52 -2.81 -4.97 -4.54
CA ASP A 52 -3.44 -5.49 -5.75
C ASP A 52 -3.07 -4.58 -6.95
N LEU A 53 -3.12 -3.25 -6.78
CA LEU A 53 -2.69 -2.27 -7.78
C LEU A 53 -1.20 -2.38 -8.12
N ALA A 54 -0.34 -2.57 -7.11
CA ALA A 54 1.09 -2.76 -7.30
C ALA A 54 1.44 -4.09 -7.99
N SER A 55 0.55 -5.09 -7.90
CA SER A 55 0.72 -6.40 -8.52
C SER A 55 0.22 -6.45 -9.97
N ASP A 56 -0.64 -5.51 -10.37
CA ASP A 56 -1.11 -5.40 -11.76
C ASP A 56 -0.06 -4.70 -12.65
N GLU A 57 0.74 -5.50 -13.35
CA GLU A 57 1.80 -5.02 -14.26
C GLU A 57 1.30 -4.09 -15.37
N ASN A 58 0.02 -4.17 -15.73
CA ASN A 58 -0.58 -3.38 -16.80
C ASN A 58 -1.28 -2.11 -16.29
N ALA A 59 -1.42 -1.95 -14.96
CA ALA A 59 -2.03 -0.76 -14.41
C ALA A 59 -1.15 0.48 -14.67
N ALA A 60 -1.69 1.45 -15.40
CA ALA A 60 -0.98 2.70 -15.73
C ALA A 60 -0.51 3.45 -14.47
N VAL A 61 -1.21 3.27 -13.35
CA VAL A 61 -0.92 3.93 -12.06
C VAL A 61 0.16 3.19 -11.26
N ARG A 62 0.51 1.95 -11.62
CA ARG A 62 1.51 1.14 -10.91
C ARG A 62 2.89 1.79 -10.91
N SER A 63 3.32 2.33 -12.05
CA SER A 63 4.62 2.99 -12.16
C SER A 63 4.73 4.23 -11.26
N ALA A 64 3.66 5.02 -11.19
CA ALA A 64 3.56 6.17 -10.29
C ALA A 64 3.60 5.74 -8.82
N LEU A 65 2.83 4.72 -8.44
CA LEU A 65 2.85 4.16 -7.08
C LEU A 65 4.26 3.69 -6.67
N ILE A 66 4.93 2.91 -7.53
CA ILE A 66 6.29 2.43 -7.27
C ILE A 66 7.27 3.60 -7.16
N ALA A 67 7.16 4.62 -8.03
CA ALA A 67 8.02 5.79 -8.00
C ALA A 67 7.87 6.59 -6.69
N THR A 68 6.64 6.78 -6.21
CA THR A 68 6.38 7.45 -4.93
C THR A 68 6.98 6.67 -3.76
N LEU A 69 6.82 5.35 -3.73
CA LEU A 69 7.37 4.51 -2.66
C LEU A 69 8.90 4.40 -2.69
N ARG A 70 9.52 4.56 -3.86
CA ARG A 70 10.98 4.53 -4.00
C ARG A 70 11.66 5.80 -3.49
N ASN A 71 10.95 6.92 -3.52
CA ASN A 71 11.47 8.25 -3.18
C ASN A 71 11.01 8.75 -1.79
N GLY A 72 10.18 7.98 -1.09
CA GLY A 72 9.76 8.23 0.29
C GLY A 72 10.78 7.75 1.31
#